data_AF-A0A3Q8S2W8-F1
#
_entry.id   AF-A0A3Q8S2W8-F1
#
_cell.length_a   1.000
_cell.length_b   1.000
_cell.length_c   1.000
_cell.angle_alpha   90.00
_cell.angle_beta   90.00
_cell.angle_gamma   90.00
#
_symmetry.space_group_name_H-M   'P 1'
#
loop_
_entity.id
_entity.type
_entity.pdbx_description
1 polymer ?
#
loop_
_entity_poly.entity_id
_entity_poly.type
_entity_poly.pdbx_seq_one_letter_code
_entity_poly.pdbx_strand_id
1 'polypeptide(L)'
;MKKIVNGLLSLLVIVAMFVLVGTLMVQSQLGQISSFIEPTFMDVETQVAHYFEPIRAMIPEPKQNEFDALQKEVVQDPKFQEISETLVTNALSDVVTGDISMNELALKGEVQSYIESYAPEIESLSEGNVSVEEVSAVVEDSLNHPDVQRTYETIITRVQQELSPNQQRVLTWVHWFMNERSKIIMGSLVSIALILLTLMLMNTGWHWTKLFGKIAFITAALMLALYLISPVILDALQQRFGTAISLKQNPFRTCLWMALGNFGMSLLFKIMSRLEA
;
A
#
# COMPACT_ATOMS: atom_id res chain seq x y z
N MET A 1 -24.39 -12.59 -34.88
CA MET A 1 -23.67 -13.27 -33.78
C MET A 1 -22.36 -12.59 -33.40
N LYS A 2 -21.37 -12.44 -34.32
CA LYS A 2 -20.07 -11.80 -34.02
C LYS A 2 -20.16 -10.40 -33.37
N LYS A 3 -21.05 -9.52 -33.82
CA LYS A 3 -21.27 -8.18 -33.21
C LYS A 3 -21.73 -8.24 -31.75
N ILE A 4 -22.59 -9.20 -31.41
CA ILE A 4 -23.11 -9.40 -30.05
C ILE A 4 -22.00 -9.92 -29.14
N VAL A 5 -21.23 -10.92 -29.62
CA VAL A 5 -20.07 -11.47 -28.89
C VAL A 5 -19.01 -10.39 -28.66
N ASN A 6 -18.68 -9.59 -29.67
CA ASN A 6 -17.75 -8.46 -29.53
C ASN A 6 -18.25 -7.45 -28.49
N GLY A 7 -19.55 -7.14 -28.47
CA GLY A 7 -20.15 -6.26 -27.48
C GLY A 7 -20.03 -6.79 -26.05
N LEU A 8 -20.32 -8.07 -25.84
CA LEU A 8 -20.18 -8.73 -24.54
C LEU A 8 -18.72 -8.76 -24.06
N LEU A 9 -17.79 -9.15 -24.93
CA LEU A 9 -16.36 -9.16 -24.60
C LEU A 9 -15.83 -7.75 -24.32
N SER A 10 -16.28 -6.75 -25.08
CA SER A 10 -15.93 -5.33 -24.81
C SER A 10 -16.44 -4.88 -23.43
N LEU A 11 -17.67 -5.26 -23.07
CA LEU A 11 -18.23 -4.97 -21.75
C LEU A 11 -17.42 -5.64 -20.64
N LEU A 12 -17.02 -6.91 -20.83
CA LEU A 12 -16.18 -7.62 -19.87
C LEU A 12 -14.81 -6.96 -19.68
N VAL A 13 -14.19 -6.43 -20.74
CA VAL A 13 -12.95 -5.65 -20.62
C VAL A 13 -13.17 -4.39 -19.78
N ILE A 14 -14.28 -3.67 -20.01
CA ILE A 14 -14.62 -2.47 -19.25
C ILE A 14 -14.82 -2.82 -17.77
N VAL A 15 -15.59 -3.89 -17.47
CA VAL A 15 -15.81 -4.35 -16.09
C VAL A 15 -14.51 -4.77 -15.42
N ALA A 16 -13.66 -5.55 -16.11
CA ALA A 16 -12.37 -5.97 -15.56
C ALA A 16 -11.42 -4.78 -15.32
N MET A 17 -11.46 -3.76 -16.18
CA MET A 17 -10.75 -2.50 -15.95
C MET A 17 -11.30 -1.75 -14.73
N PHE A 18 -12.61 -1.77 -14.51
CA PHE A 18 -13.21 -1.19 -13.31
C PHE A 18 -12.75 -1.89 -12.02
N VAL A 19 -12.74 -3.22 -12.03
CA VAL A 19 -12.22 -4.00 -10.91
C VAL A 19 -10.75 -3.70 -10.68
N LEU A 20 -9.92 -3.68 -11.73
CA LEU A 20 -8.50 -3.37 -11.62
C LEU A 20 -8.25 -1.97 -11.03
N VAL A 21 -8.90 -0.93 -11.58
CA VAL A 21 -8.74 0.44 -11.09
C VAL A 21 -9.28 0.60 -9.68
N GLY A 22 -10.41 -0.03 -9.36
CA GLY A 22 -10.97 -0.05 -8.01
C GLY A 22 -10.01 -0.70 -6.99
N THR A 23 -9.39 -1.82 -7.36
CA THR A 23 -8.39 -2.49 -6.51
C THR A 23 -7.14 -1.63 -6.33
N LEU A 24 -6.60 -1.02 -7.40
CA LEU A 24 -5.45 -0.11 -7.29
C LEU A 24 -5.79 1.13 -6.45
N MET A 25 -7.01 1.63 -6.56
CA MET A 25 -7.52 2.74 -5.76
C MET A 25 -7.54 2.37 -4.28
N VAL A 26 -8.16 1.25 -3.91
CA VAL A 26 -8.18 0.79 -2.51
C VAL A 26 -6.76 0.53 -2.02
N GLN A 27 -5.91 -0.14 -2.80
CA GLN A 27 -4.50 -0.38 -2.44
C GLN A 27 -3.75 0.94 -2.16
N SER A 28 -3.95 1.99 -2.96
CA SER A 28 -3.29 3.28 -2.73
C SER A 28 -3.69 3.94 -1.42
N GLN A 29 -4.92 3.70 -0.94
CA GLN A 29 -5.39 4.17 0.36
C GLN A 29 -4.91 3.27 1.49
N LEU A 30 -4.81 1.96 1.25
CA LEU A 30 -4.31 1.02 2.25
C LEU A 30 -2.81 1.16 2.51
N GLY A 31 -2.01 1.51 1.50
CA GLY A 31 -0.61 1.93 1.71
C GLY A 31 -0.47 3.20 2.55
N GLN A 32 -1.58 3.88 2.84
CA GLN A 32 -1.68 5.03 3.73
C GLN A 32 -2.47 4.70 5.01
N ILE A 33 -2.75 3.42 5.32
CA ILE A 33 -3.42 3.02 6.57
C ILE A 33 -2.68 3.52 7.81
N SER A 34 -1.35 3.63 7.76
CA SER A 34 -0.55 4.26 8.81
C SER A 34 -1.04 5.66 9.18
N SER A 35 -1.69 6.38 8.24
CA SER A 35 -2.34 7.67 8.48
C SER A 35 -3.82 7.61 8.91
N PHE A 36 -4.49 6.46 8.74
CA PHE A 36 -5.87 6.25 9.22
C PHE A 36 -5.90 5.70 10.66
N ILE A 37 -4.78 5.17 11.15
CA ILE A 37 -4.57 4.76 12.53
C ILE A 37 -3.74 5.87 13.22
N GLU A 38 -4.31 7.07 13.36
CA GLU A 38 -3.77 8.10 14.27
C GLU A 38 -3.72 7.56 15.73
N PRO A 39 -2.83 8.06 16.59
CA PRO A 39 -1.72 7.32 17.19
C PRO A 39 -2.14 6.47 18.40
N THR A 40 -2.93 5.43 18.19
CA THR A 40 -3.06 4.37 19.20
C THR A 40 -1.84 3.44 19.16
N PHE A 41 -1.15 3.38 18.02
CA PHE A 41 0.21 2.86 17.90
C PHE A 41 1.14 4.07 17.93
N MET A 42 1.74 4.28 19.11
CA MET A 42 2.69 5.35 19.39
C MET A 42 3.59 5.66 18.19
N ASP A 43 3.64 6.95 17.85
CA ASP A 43 4.61 7.62 16.99
C ASP A 43 5.94 6.85 16.93
N VAL A 44 6.05 5.99 15.92
CA VAL A 44 7.16 5.03 15.78
C VAL A 44 8.47 5.79 15.63
N GLU A 45 8.45 7.01 15.09
CA GLU A 45 9.57 7.94 15.09
C GLU A 45 10.09 8.27 16.50
N THR A 46 9.21 8.52 17.48
CA THR A 46 9.63 8.78 18.87
C THR A 46 10.09 7.52 19.60
N GLN A 47 9.57 6.34 19.27
CA GLN A 47 10.06 5.08 19.85
C GLN A 47 11.39 4.63 19.25
N VAL A 48 11.58 4.77 17.94
CA VAL A 48 12.87 4.51 17.28
C VAL A 48 13.93 5.47 17.82
N ALA A 49 13.59 6.75 18.05
CA ALA A 49 14.46 7.68 18.74
C ALA A 49 14.92 7.17 20.12
N HIS A 50 14.02 6.53 20.87
CA HIS A 50 14.34 5.96 22.18
C HIS A 50 15.38 4.83 22.10
N TYR A 51 15.36 4.00 21.05
CA TYR A 51 16.37 2.96 20.83
C TYR A 51 17.73 3.52 20.39
N PHE A 52 17.74 4.69 19.74
CA PHE A 52 18.96 5.38 19.33
C PHE A 52 19.51 6.36 20.39
N GLU A 53 18.75 6.71 21.43
CA GLU A 53 19.21 7.63 22.50
C GLU A 53 20.46 7.14 23.25
N PRO A 54 20.58 5.85 23.64
CA PRO A 54 21.80 5.35 24.28
C PRO A 54 23.03 5.47 23.38
N ILE A 55 22.84 5.29 22.06
CA ILE A 55 23.89 5.41 21.04
C ILE A 55 24.24 6.90 20.81
N ARG A 56 23.24 7.78 20.77
CA ARG A 56 23.42 9.24 20.64
C ARG A 56 24.27 9.81 21.77
N ALA A 57 24.06 9.33 23.00
CA ALA A 57 24.83 9.77 24.16
C ALA A 57 26.34 9.45 24.06
N MET A 58 26.72 8.51 23.19
CA MET A 58 28.11 8.10 22.95
C MET A 58 28.75 8.82 21.76
N ILE A 59 27.97 9.61 21.00
CA ILE A 59 28.46 10.37 19.84
C ILE A 59 28.89 11.78 20.26
N PRO A 60 30.08 12.25 19.83
CA PRO A 60 30.55 13.60 20.11
C PRO A 60 29.54 14.67 19.67
N GLU A 61 29.32 15.70 20.50
CA GLU A 61 28.43 16.85 20.20
C GLU A 61 28.53 17.41 18.75
N PRO A 62 29.73 17.56 18.15
CA PRO A 62 29.86 18.08 16.78
C PRO A 62 29.18 17.21 15.71
N LYS A 63 29.04 15.91 15.95
CA LYS A 63 28.49 14.92 15.01
C LYS A 63 27.06 14.50 15.32
N GLN A 64 26.46 15.03 16.38
CA GLN A 64 25.07 14.73 16.71
C GLN A 64 24.09 15.15 15.60
N ASN A 65 24.38 16.23 14.87
CA ASN A 65 23.56 16.62 13.72
C ASN A 65 23.62 15.62 12.55
N GLU A 66 24.77 14.96 12.37
CA GLU A 66 24.95 13.91 11.35
C GLU A 66 24.27 12.61 11.79
N PHE A 67 24.28 12.29 13.09
CA PHE A 67 23.53 11.18 13.66
C PHE A 67 22.01 11.41 13.61
N ASP A 68 21.53 12.60 13.92
CA ASP A 68 20.10 12.96 13.80
C ASP A 68 19.64 12.90 12.31
N ALA A 69 20.55 13.12 11.36
CA ALA A 69 20.30 12.93 9.93
C ALA A 69 20.25 11.44 9.55
N LEU A 70 21.18 10.63 10.06
CA LEU A 70 21.16 9.17 9.90
C LEU A 70 19.87 8.56 10.46
N GLN A 71 19.43 9.02 11.63
CA GLN A 71 18.16 8.58 12.23
C GLN A 71 16.95 8.86 11.31
N LYS A 72 16.93 10.02 10.64
CA LYS A 72 15.89 10.34 9.65
C LYS A 72 16.00 9.47 8.40
N GLU A 73 17.20 9.13 7.98
CA GLU A 73 17.46 8.24 6.85
C GLU A 73 16.98 6.82 7.14
N VAL A 74 17.24 6.31 8.35
CA VAL A 74 16.75 5.02 8.85
C VAL A 74 15.22 4.94 8.80
N VAL A 75 14.51 5.97 9.27
CA VAL A 75 13.03 5.99 9.23
C VAL A 75 12.48 6.07 7.79
N GLN A 76 13.24 6.66 6.87
CA GLN A 76 12.86 6.79 5.46
C GLN A 76 13.31 5.59 4.61
N ASP A 77 14.04 4.63 5.18
CA ASP A 77 14.55 3.48 4.46
C ASP A 77 13.41 2.53 4.01
N PRO A 78 13.41 2.07 2.74
CA PRO A 78 12.41 1.12 2.24
C PRO A 78 12.27 -0.16 3.06
N LYS A 79 13.37 -0.68 3.63
CA LYS A 79 13.39 -1.90 4.44
C LYS A 79 12.75 -1.67 5.81
N PHE A 80 12.93 -0.49 6.41
CA PHE A 80 12.20 -0.10 7.62
C PHE A 80 10.70 0.02 7.36
N GLN A 81 10.33 0.61 6.22
CA GLN A 81 8.93 0.70 5.79
C GLN A 81 8.32 -0.70 5.58
N GLU A 82 9.05 -1.65 5.01
CA GLU A 82 8.61 -3.03 4.84
C GLU A 82 8.36 -3.75 6.17
N ILE A 83 9.27 -3.59 7.15
CA ILE A 83 9.10 -4.13 8.51
C ILE A 83 7.86 -3.52 9.18
N SER A 84 7.70 -2.20 9.08
CA SER A 84 6.53 -1.48 9.63
C SER A 84 5.22 -1.92 8.99
N GLU A 85 5.16 -2.05 7.66
CA GLU A 85 3.99 -2.53 6.93
C GLU A 85 3.64 -3.98 7.31
N THR A 86 4.64 -4.83 7.51
CA THR A 86 4.47 -6.22 7.96
C THR A 86 3.87 -6.26 9.36
N LEU A 87 4.40 -5.46 10.28
CA LEU A 87 3.85 -5.32 11.63
C LEU A 87 2.40 -4.84 11.64
N VAL A 88 2.07 -3.80 10.87
CA VAL A 88 0.70 -3.28 10.76
C VAL A 88 -0.24 -4.34 10.16
N THR A 89 0.22 -5.08 9.16
CA THR A 89 -0.56 -6.16 8.53
C THR A 89 -0.83 -7.30 9.51
N ASN A 90 0.18 -7.71 10.29
CA ASN A 90 0.05 -8.75 11.31
C ASN A 90 -0.85 -8.29 12.46
N ALA A 91 -0.69 -7.05 12.94
CA ALA A 91 -1.57 -6.47 13.97
C ALA A 91 -3.03 -6.40 13.50
N LEU A 92 -3.26 -6.00 12.25
CA LEU A 92 -4.60 -5.99 11.67
C LEU A 92 -5.18 -7.41 11.57
N SER A 93 -4.38 -8.38 11.14
CA SER A 93 -4.77 -9.79 11.10
C SER A 93 -5.17 -10.26 12.49
N ASP A 94 -4.33 -10.03 13.50
CA ASP A 94 -4.53 -10.48 14.88
C ASP A 94 -5.78 -9.84 15.51
N VAL A 95 -6.04 -8.55 15.24
CA VAL A 95 -7.28 -7.87 15.63
C VAL A 95 -8.51 -8.53 15.00
N VAL A 96 -8.42 -8.97 13.74
CA VAL A 96 -9.55 -9.56 13.00
C VAL A 96 -9.79 -11.03 13.38
N THR A 97 -8.73 -11.82 13.52
CA THR A 97 -8.81 -13.27 13.76
C THR A 97 -9.06 -13.61 15.22
N GLY A 98 -8.64 -12.74 16.16
CA GLY A 98 -8.64 -13.10 17.58
C GLY A 98 -7.36 -13.81 18.02
N ASP A 99 -6.50 -14.19 17.08
CA ASP A 99 -5.30 -14.96 17.33
C ASP A 99 -4.08 -14.05 17.32
N ILE A 100 -3.16 -14.25 18.27
CA ILE A 100 -1.86 -13.56 18.29
C ILE A 100 -0.90 -14.36 17.41
N SER A 101 -0.53 -13.81 16.25
CA SER A 101 0.40 -14.46 15.31
C SER A 101 1.81 -13.90 15.36
N MET A 102 2.03 -12.81 16.12
CA MET A 102 3.34 -12.17 16.26
C MET A 102 4.37 -13.15 16.86
N ASN A 103 5.45 -13.39 16.11
CA ASN A 103 6.61 -14.12 16.59
C ASN A 103 7.67 -13.12 17.09
N GLU A 104 7.79 -13.00 18.41
CA GLU A 104 8.71 -12.07 19.06
C GLU A 104 10.17 -12.30 18.64
N LEU A 105 10.63 -13.56 18.57
CA LEU A 105 12.01 -13.89 18.19
C LEU A 105 12.31 -13.50 16.75
N ALA A 106 11.37 -13.73 15.83
CA ALA A 106 11.53 -13.35 14.44
C ALA A 106 11.58 -11.81 14.29
N LEU A 107 10.67 -11.11 14.97
CA LEU A 107 10.62 -9.64 14.95
C LEU A 107 11.90 -9.02 15.54
N LYS A 108 12.37 -9.53 16.68
CA LYS A 108 13.63 -9.08 17.30
C LYS A 108 14.80 -9.29 16.34
N GLY A 109 14.89 -10.45 15.70
CA GLY A 109 15.93 -10.74 14.73
C GLY A 109 15.90 -9.82 13.51
N GLU A 110 14.71 -9.49 12.99
CA GLU A 110 14.56 -8.55 11.86
C GLU A 110 14.96 -7.13 12.23
N VAL A 111 14.51 -6.62 13.39
CA VAL A 111 14.85 -5.28 13.89
C VAL A 111 16.33 -5.19 14.23
N GLN A 112 16.89 -6.22 14.88
CA GLN A 112 18.32 -6.29 15.19
C GLN A 112 19.16 -6.28 13.91
N SER A 113 18.89 -7.18 12.95
CA SER A 113 19.62 -7.23 11.68
C SER A 113 19.50 -5.93 10.88
N TYR A 114 18.38 -5.23 11.00
CA TYR A 114 18.19 -3.93 10.39
C TYR A 114 19.06 -2.84 11.04
N ILE A 115 19.04 -2.70 12.36
CA ILE A 115 19.86 -1.70 13.06
C ILE A 115 21.36 -2.00 12.91
N GLU A 116 21.75 -3.28 12.96
CA GLU A 116 23.12 -3.73 12.74
C GLU A 116 23.65 -3.37 11.33
N SER A 117 22.77 -3.25 10.34
CA SER A 117 23.20 -2.83 9.00
C SER A 117 23.73 -1.39 8.93
N TYR A 118 23.37 -0.54 9.90
CA TYR A 118 23.91 0.81 10.06
C TYR A 118 25.04 0.90 11.08
N ALA A 119 25.39 -0.20 11.76
CA ALA A 119 26.47 -0.21 12.75
C ALA A 119 27.83 0.31 12.21
N PRO A 120 28.24 0.02 10.96
CA PRO A 120 29.48 0.59 10.41
C PRO A 120 29.43 2.13 10.22
N GLU A 121 28.26 2.68 9.90
CA GLU A 121 28.06 4.14 9.81
C GLU A 121 28.03 4.78 11.21
N ILE A 122 27.44 4.11 12.18
CA ILE A 122 27.45 4.52 13.59
C ILE A 122 28.88 4.51 14.16
N GLU A 123 29.68 3.48 13.87
CA GLU A 123 31.10 3.41 14.26
C GLU A 123 31.94 4.54 13.63
N SER A 124 31.69 4.84 12.36
CA SER A 124 32.34 5.96 11.65
C SER A 124 31.98 7.32 12.26
N LEU A 125 30.70 7.51 12.61
CA LEU A 125 30.19 8.73 13.24
C LEU A 125 30.66 8.87 14.70
N SER A 126 30.87 7.76 15.40
CA SER A 126 31.43 7.74 16.76
C SER A 126 32.95 7.91 16.80
N GLU A 127 33.62 7.98 15.63
CA GLU A 127 35.09 8.02 15.51
C GLU A 127 35.77 6.77 16.12
N GLY A 128 35.07 5.63 16.09
CA GLY A 128 35.55 4.39 16.69
C GLY A 128 35.42 4.32 18.22
N ASN A 129 34.70 5.26 18.85
CA ASN A 129 34.36 5.19 20.28
C ASN A 129 33.25 4.19 20.59
N VAL A 130 32.49 3.78 19.57
CA VAL A 130 31.46 2.74 19.66
C VAL A 130 31.74 1.74 18.56
N SER A 131 32.09 0.50 18.93
CA SER A 131 32.32 -0.56 17.95
C SER A 131 31.01 -1.15 17.44
N VAL A 132 31.06 -1.82 16.29
CA VAL A 132 29.90 -2.56 15.75
C VAL A 132 29.35 -3.56 16.77
N GLU A 133 30.20 -4.21 17.54
CA GLU A 133 29.81 -5.16 18.59
C GLU A 133 29.10 -4.48 19.77
N GLU A 134 29.51 -3.26 20.14
CA GLU A 134 28.82 -2.46 21.18
C GLU A 134 27.45 -1.98 20.70
N VAL A 135 27.31 -1.62 19.42
CA VAL A 135 25.99 -1.32 18.82
C VAL A 135 25.09 -2.56 18.88
N SER A 136 25.57 -3.73 18.45
CA SER A 136 24.82 -4.99 18.52
C SER A 136 24.38 -5.33 19.95
N ALA A 137 25.27 -5.19 20.94
CA ALA A 137 24.97 -5.49 22.33
C ALA A 137 23.91 -4.55 22.94
N VAL A 138 23.99 -3.25 22.64
CA VAL A 138 23.00 -2.26 23.11
C VAL A 138 21.63 -2.50 22.46
N VAL A 139 21.61 -2.87 21.18
CA VAL A 139 20.37 -3.21 20.46
C VAL A 139 19.75 -4.49 21.03
N GLU A 140 20.55 -5.53 21.27
CA GLU A 140 20.09 -6.78 21.88
C GLU A 140 19.50 -6.55 23.28
N ASP A 141 20.19 -5.78 24.12
CA ASP A 141 19.72 -5.47 25.48
C ASP A 141 18.43 -4.64 25.45
N SER A 142 18.35 -3.64 24.56
CA SER A 142 17.16 -2.79 24.40
C SER A 142 15.94 -3.55 23.86
N LEU A 143 16.16 -4.53 22.99
CA LEU A 143 15.08 -5.39 22.47
C LEU A 143 14.63 -6.43 23.50
N ASN A 144 15.47 -6.80 24.46
CA ASN A 144 15.14 -7.77 25.50
C ASN A 144 14.53 -7.15 26.76
N HIS A 145 14.63 -5.84 26.95
CA HIS A 145 14.25 -5.19 28.22
C HIS A 145 12.75 -4.85 28.42
N PRO A 146 11.90 -4.77 27.37
CA PRO A 146 10.45 -4.81 27.49
C PRO A 146 9.86 -6.17 27.09
N ASP A 147 8.79 -6.60 27.77
CA ASP A 147 7.94 -7.73 27.39
C ASP A 147 7.07 -7.29 26.18
N VAL A 148 7.72 -7.18 25.01
CA VAL A 148 7.15 -6.66 23.76
C VAL A 148 5.91 -7.47 23.38
N GLN A 149 5.99 -8.80 23.53
CA GLN A 149 4.86 -9.69 23.28
C GLN A 149 3.68 -9.34 24.18
N ARG A 150 3.87 -9.27 25.50
CA ARG A 150 2.76 -8.95 26.41
C ARG A 150 2.13 -7.58 26.17
N THR A 151 2.95 -6.60 25.81
CA THR A 151 2.47 -5.25 25.45
C THR A 151 1.63 -5.30 24.18
N TYR A 152 2.11 -6.01 23.16
CA TYR A 152 1.39 -6.25 21.92
C TYR A 152 0.05 -6.95 22.16
N GLU A 153 0.04 -8.08 22.89
CA GLU A 153 -1.17 -8.84 23.23
C GLU A 153 -2.22 -7.97 23.95
N THR A 154 -1.77 -7.12 24.87
CA THR A 154 -2.65 -6.21 25.63
C THR A 154 -3.31 -5.19 24.70
N ILE A 155 -2.54 -4.62 23.76
CA ILE A 155 -3.06 -3.65 22.77
C ILE A 155 -4.07 -4.33 21.85
N ILE A 156 -3.74 -5.49 21.27
CA ILE A 156 -4.63 -6.22 20.37
C ILE A 156 -5.94 -6.59 21.06
N THR A 157 -5.87 -7.13 22.28
CA THR A 157 -7.05 -7.52 23.06
C THR A 157 -7.94 -6.31 23.37
N ARG A 158 -7.35 -5.18 23.74
CA ARG A 158 -8.10 -3.96 24.03
C ARG A 158 -8.77 -3.39 22.79
N VAL A 159 -8.06 -3.35 21.65
CA VAL A 159 -8.62 -2.91 20.38
C VAL A 159 -9.80 -3.80 19.98
N GLN A 160 -9.67 -5.12 20.10
CA GLN A 160 -10.78 -6.05 19.83
C GLN A 160 -12.02 -5.78 20.70
N GLN A 161 -11.84 -5.44 21.97
CA GLN A 161 -12.93 -5.16 22.91
C GLN A 161 -13.61 -3.80 22.65
N GLU A 162 -12.86 -2.82 22.14
CA GLU A 162 -13.36 -1.46 21.89
C GLU A 162 -13.99 -1.31 20.48
N LEU A 163 -13.82 -2.28 19.59
CA LEU A 163 -14.37 -2.24 18.22
C LEU A 163 -15.88 -2.51 18.19
N SER A 164 -16.62 -1.63 17.50
CA SER A 164 -18.02 -1.87 17.18
C SER A 164 -18.19 -2.97 16.11
N PRO A 165 -19.34 -3.67 16.04
CA PRO A 165 -19.58 -4.71 15.03
C PRO A 165 -19.42 -4.24 13.57
N ASN A 166 -19.68 -2.96 13.30
CA ASN A 166 -19.50 -2.38 11.97
C ASN A 166 -18.02 -2.16 11.65
N GLN A 167 -17.22 -1.71 12.64
CA GLN A 167 -15.77 -1.56 12.47
C GLN A 167 -15.09 -2.92 12.29
N GLN A 168 -15.50 -3.94 13.06
CA GLN A 168 -14.99 -5.30 12.91
C GLN A 168 -15.25 -5.85 11.50
N ARG A 169 -16.46 -5.67 10.95
CA ARG A 169 -16.77 -6.06 9.57
C ARG A 169 -15.88 -5.34 8.55
N VAL A 170 -15.67 -4.04 8.72
CA VAL A 170 -14.79 -3.26 7.82
C VAL A 170 -13.35 -3.79 7.89
N LEU A 171 -12.82 -4.04 9.09
CA LEU A 171 -11.49 -4.61 9.26
C LEU A 171 -11.37 -6.01 8.64
N THR A 172 -12.39 -6.87 8.76
CA THR A 172 -12.43 -8.17 8.07
C THR A 172 -12.38 -8.02 6.56
N TRP A 173 -13.12 -7.05 5.99
CA TRP A 173 -13.08 -6.75 4.56
C TRP A 173 -11.72 -6.23 4.11
N VAL A 174 -11.10 -5.35 4.91
CA VAL A 174 -9.76 -4.82 4.64
C VAL A 174 -8.72 -5.95 4.70
N HIS A 175 -8.76 -6.80 5.73
CA HIS A 175 -7.86 -7.95 5.86
C HIS A 175 -7.99 -8.92 4.68
N TRP A 176 -9.22 -9.30 4.32
CA TRP A 176 -9.48 -10.12 3.13
C TRP A 176 -8.93 -9.48 1.86
N PHE A 177 -9.16 -8.18 1.68
CA PHE A 177 -8.66 -7.45 0.52
C PHE A 177 -7.13 -7.40 0.50
N MET A 178 -6.47 -7.16 1.63
CA MET A 178 -5.00 -7.14 1.70
C MET A 178 -4.38 -8.48 1.30
N ASN A 179 -5.00 -9.60 1.68
CA ASN A 179 -4.54 -10.94 1.34
C ASN A 179 -4.81 -11.32 -0.12
N GLU A 180 -5.92 -10.85 -0.69
CA GLU A 180 -6.35 -11.24 -2.04
C GLU A 180 -6.00 -10.20 -3.13
N ARG A 181 -5.56 -8.98 -2.78
CA ARG A 181 -5.31 -7.87 -3.73
C ARG A 181 -4.42 -8.27 -4.91
N SER A 182 -3.35 -9.01 -4.64
CA SER A 182 -2.38 -9.43 -5.67
C SER A 182 -3.03 -10.36 -6.69
N LYS A 183 -3.82 -11.33 -6.21
CA LYS A 183 -4.56 -12.26 -7.07
C LYS A 183 -5.65 -11.53 -7.87
N ILE A 184 -6.33 -10.56 -7.27
CA ILE A 184 -7.36 -9.75 -7.97
C ILE A 184 -6.73 -8.92 -9.08
N ILE A 185 -5.60 -8.25 -8.82
CA ILE A 185 -4.86 -7.47 -9.83
C ILE A 185 -4.40 -8.37 -10.96
N MET A 186 -3.70 -9.47 -10.64
CA MET A 186 -3.17 -10.40 -11.64
C MET A 186 -4.29 -11.05 -12.45
N GLY A 187 -5.37 -11.49 -11.79
CA GLY A 187 -6.54 -12.08 -12.44
C GLY A 187 -7.24 -11.10 -13.38
N SER A 188 -7.35 -9.82 -12.99
CA SER A 188 -7.92 -8.77 -13.84
C SER A 188 -7.05 -8.52 -15.08
N LEU A 189 -5.73 -8.41 -14.91
CA LEU A 189 -4.79 -8.21 -16.02
C LEU A 189 -4.81 -9.38 -17.01
N VAL A 190 -4.74 -10.62 -16.51
CA VAL A 190 -4.80 -11.84 -17.34
C VAL A 190 -6.13 -11.91 -18.09
N SER A 191 -7.25 -11.62 -17.40
CA SER A 191 -8.57 -11.61 -18.03
C SER A 191 -8.67 -10.59 -19.15
N ILE A 192 -8.21 -9.35 -18.92
CA ILE A 192 -8.16 -8.29 -19.94
C ILE A 192 -7.32 -8.75 -21.13
N ALA A 193 -6.13 -9.28 -20.90
CA ALA A 193 -5.23 -9.75 -21.95
C ALA A 193 -5.87 -10.85 -22.81
N LEU A 194 -6.45 -11.88 -22.17
CA LEU A 194 -7.10 -12.99 -22.85
C LEU A 194 -8.33 -12.54 -23.66
N ILE A 195 -9.15 -11.63 -23.10
CA ILE A 195 -10.33 -11.12 -23.80
C ILE A 195 -9.91 -10.25 -24.99
N LEU A 196 -8.91 -9.38 -24.84
CA LEU A 196 -8.38 -8.58 -25.94
C LEU A 196 -7.75 -9.45 -27.04
N LEU A 197 -6.99 -10.49 -26.67
CA LEU A 197 -6.45 -11.47 -27.62
C LEU A 197 -7.57 -12.18 -28.38
N THR A 198 -8.61 -12.62 -27.66
CA THR A 198 -9.79 -13.26 -28.27
C THR A 198 -10.49 -12.32 -29.24
N LEU A 199 -10.66 -11.05 -28.86
CA LEU A 199 -11.21 -10.02 -29.74
C LEU A 199 -10.36 -9.81 -30.99
N MET A 200 -9.03 -9.81 -30.86
CA MET A 200 -8.12 -9.69 -31.99
C MET A 200 -8.23 -10.90 -32.94
N LEU A 201 -8.19 -12.13 -32.41
CA LEU A 201 -8.27 -13.36 -33.19
C LEU A 201 -9.62 -13.50 -33.92
N MET A 202 -10.73 -13.14 -33.26
CA MET A 202 -12.08 -13.21 -33.85
C MET A 202 -12.33 -12.16 -34.94
N ASN A 203 -11.55 -11.07 -34.94
CA ASN A 203 -11.71 -9.93 -35.84
C ASN A 203 -10.50 -9.77 -36.78
N THR A 204 -9.89 -10.88 -37.20
CA THR A 204 -8.66 -10.96 -38.03
C THR A 204 -8.73 -10.29 -39.41
N GLY A 205 -9.93 -9.91 -39.90
CA GLY A 205 -10.12 -9.16 -41.15
C GLY A 205 -10.93 -7.86 -40.99
N TRP A 206 -11.19 -7.45 -39.74
CA TRP A 206 -11.92 -6.24 -39.39
C TRP A 206 -10.94 -5.29 -38.71
N HIS A 207 -11.13 -3.96 -38.83
CA HIS A 207 -10.29 -2.96 -38.15
C HIS A 207 -10.37 -3.07 -36.62
N TRP A 208 -9.61 -4.00 -36.05
CA TRP A 208 -9.51 -4.28 -34.61
C TRP A 208 -9.03 -3.03 -33.86
N THR A 209 -8.20 -2.20 -34.51
CA THR A 209 -7.82 -0.86 -34.07
C THR A 209 -9.03 0.04 -33.80
N LYS A 210 -10.05 0.05 -34.66
CA LYS A 210 -11.29 0.85 -34.44
C LYS A 210 -12.09 0.32 -33.25
N LEU A 211 -12.08 -0.98 -33.00
CA LEU A 211 -12.78 -1.59 -31.87
C LEU A 211 -12.07 -1.26 -30.54
N PHE A 212 -10.76 -1.47 -30.47
CA PHE A 212 -9.96 -1.12 -29.28
C PHE A 212 -9.97 0.38 -29.00
N GLY A 213 -9.91 1.22 -30.04
CA GLY A 213 -10.05 2.67 -29.88
C GLY A 213 -11.37 3.08 -29.25
N LYS A 214 -12.48 2.41 -29.58
CA LYS A 214 -13.80 2.64 -28.96
C LYS A 214 -13.85 2.17 -27.51
N ILE A 215 -13.33 0.97 -27.22
CA ILE A 215 -13.26 0.45 -25.84
C ILE A 215 -12.45 1.42 -24.98
N ALA A 216 -11.25 1.81 -25.43
CA ALA A 216 -10.40 2.75 -24.73
C ALA A 216 -11.08 4.12 -24.52
N PHE A 217 -11.80 4.64 -25.51
CA PHE A 217 -12.55 5.89 -25.38
C PHE A 217 -13.67 5.79 -24.32
N ILE A 218 -14.46 4.71 -24.36
CA ILE A 218 -15.56 4.50 -23.41
C ILE A 218 -15.01 4.37 -21.98
N THR A 219 -13.96 3.56 -21.80
CA THR A 219 -13.30 3.42 -20.50
C THR A 219 -12.76 4.75 -20.00
N ALA A 220 -12.10 5.54 -20.88
CA ALA A 220 -11.61 6.87 -20.53
C ALA A 220 -12.74 7.81 -20.05
N ALA A 221 -13.85 7.85 -20.78
CA ALA A 221 -14.99 8.69 -20.43
C ALA A 221 -15.62 8.29 -19.09
N LEU A 222 -15.79 6.98 -18.83
CA LEU A 222 -16.35 6.49 -17.57
C LEU A 222 -15.41 6.76 -16.39
N MET A 223 -14.10 6.55 -16.56
CA MET A 223 -13.11 6.83 -15.52
C MET A 223 -13.01 8.34 -15.19
N LEU A 224 -13.11 9.20 -16.22
CA LEU A 224 -13.18 10.64 -16.03
C LEU A 224 -14.46 11.05 -15.28
N ALA A 225 -15.61 10.48 -15.65
CA ALA A 225 -16.87 10.75 -14.96
C ALA A 225 -16.81 10.38 -13.47
N LEU A 226 -16.22 9.22 -13.13
CA LEU A 226 -16.02 8.82 -11.73
C LEU A 226 -15.09 9.76 -10.98
N TYR A 227 -14.02 10.23 -11.61
CA TYR A 227 -13.15 11.24 -11.01
C TYR A 227 -13.90 12.55 -10.72
N LEU A 228 -14.72 13.02 -11.67
CA LEU A 228 -15.48 14.27 -11.50
C LEU A 228 -16.57 14.15 -10.41
N ILE A 229 -17.19 12.97 -10.27
CA ILE A 229 -18.22 12.71 -9.25
C ILE A 229 -17.60 12.30 -7.90
N SER A 230 -16.29 12.07 -7.86
CA SER A 230 -15.58 11.63 -6.64
C SER A 230 -15.85 12.47 -5.39
N PRO A 231 -15.96 13.82 -5.44
CA PRO A 231 -16.25 14.60 -4.23
C PRO A 231 -17.60 14.22 -3.62
N VAL A 232 -18.62 14.01 -4.45
CA VAL A 232 -19.96 13.61 -4.01
C VAL A 232 -19.95 12.20 -3.41
N ILE A 233 -19.18 11.29 -4.00
CA ILE A 233 -19.02 9.92 -3.47
C ILE A 233 -18.33 9.95 -2.11
N LEU A 234 -17.25 10.73 -1.98
CA LEU A 234 -16.49 10.86 -0.74
C LEU A 234 -17.34 11.50 0.36
N ASP A 235 -18.08 12.57 0.07
CA ASP A 235 -19.00 13.21 1.03
C ASP A 235 -20.09 12.23 1.50
N ALA A 236 -20.66 11.45 0.58
CA ALA A 236 -21.67 10.45 0.92
C ALA A 236 -21.09 9.30 1.77
N LEU A 237 -19.85 8.89 1.53
CA LEU A 237 -19.14 7.90 2.34
C LEU A 237 -18.83 8.45 3.74
N GLN A 238 -18.31 9.68 3.84
CA GLN A 238 -18.04 10.33 5.12
C GLN A 238 -19.30 10.46 5.98
N GLN A 239 -20.42 10.89 5.40
CA GLN A 239 -21.70 10.98 6.11
C GLN A 239 -22.20 9.63 6.63
N ARG A 240 -21.88 8.53 5.92
CA ARG A 240 -22.34 7.19 6.28
C ARG A 240 -21.44 6.50 7.31
N PHE A 241 -20.14 6.75 7.28
CA PHE A 241 -19.16 6.07 8.12
C PHE A 241 -18.60 6.93 9.26
N GLY A 242 -18.91 8.23 9.29
CA GLY A 242 -18.56 9.13 10.40
C GLY A 242 -17.06 9.42 10.55
N THR A 243 -16.24 9.01 9.58
CA THR A 243 -14.79 9.25 9.56
C THR A 243 -14.45 10.35 8.56
N ALA A 244 -13.67 11.34 8.99
CA ALA A 244 -13.21 12.43 8.13
C ALA A 244 -12.13 11.90 7.17
N ILE A 245 -12.51 11.48 5.96
CA ILE A 245 -11.55 11.11 4.92
C ILE A 245 -10.97 12.40 4.33
N SER A 246 -9.74 12.78 4.69
CA SER A 246 -9.16 14.03 4.18
C SER A 246 -8.99 14.00 2.65
N LEU A 247 -9.43 15.05 1.96
CA LEU A 247 -9.36 15.20 0.50
C LEU A 247 -7.93 15.27 -0.08
N LYS A 248 -6.91 15.40 0.77
CA LYS A 248 -5.50 15.53 0.36
C LYS A 248 -4.96 14.26 -0.33
N GLN A 249 -5.63 13.13 -0.16
CA GLN A 249 -5.31 11.84 -0.76
C GLN A 249 -6.48 11.31 -1.62
N ASN A 250 -7.07 12.13 -2.50
CA ASN A 250 -8.23 11.70 -3.30
C ASN A 250 -7.98 10.35 -4.02
N PRO A 251 -8.65 9.24 -3.62
CA PRO A 251 -8.43 7.91 -4.18
C PRO A 251 -8.71 7.85 -5.68
N PHE A 252 -9.61 8.69 -6.17
CA PHE A 252 -10.02 8.73 -7.56
C PHE A 252 -8.97 9.37 -8.49
N ARG A 253 -7.84 9.87 -7.97
CA ARG A 253 -6.72 10.33 -8.81
C ARG A 253 -6.22 9.22 -9.74
N THR A 254 -6.28 7.96 -9.31
CA THR A 254 -5.97 6.79 -10.15
C THR A 254 -6.93 6.69 -11.33
N CYS A 255 -8.22 7.00 -11.15
CA CYS A 255 -9.20 7.07 -12.24
C CYS A 255 -8.84 8.17 -13.26
N LEU A 256 -8.36 9.33 -12.82
CA LEU A 256 -7.92 10.41 -13.71
C LEU A 256 -6.73 9.97 -14.57
N TRP A 257 -5.69 9.39 -13.98
CA TRP A 257 -4.52 8.91 -14.72
C TRP A 257 -4.88 7.81 -15.73
N MET A 258 -5.75 6.88 -15.32
CA MET A 258 -6.25 5.83 -16.20
C MET A 258 -7.15 6.39 -17.31
N ALA A 259 -7.92 7.45 -17.05
CA ALA A 259 -8.69 8.13 -18.08
C ALA A 259 -7.77 8.77 -19.13
N LEU A 260 -6.72 9.48 -18.70
CA LEU A 260 -5.74 10.09 -19.60
C LEU A 260 -4.99 9.04 -20.44
N GLY A 261 -4.54 7.94 -19.80
CA GLY A 261 -3.88 6.84 -20.49
C GLY A 261 -4.78 6.17 -21.54
N ASN A 262 -6.02 5.85 -21.18
CA ASN A 262 -6.99 5.27 -22.12
C ASN A 262 -7.39 6.23 -23.25
N PHE A 263 -7.45 7.54 -22.97
CA PHE A 263 -7.70 8.54 -24.00
C PHE A 263 -6.54 8.63 -24.99
N GLY A 264 -5.29 8.63 -24.50
CA GLY A 264 -4.09 8.56 -25.34
C GLY A 264 -4.07 7.30 -26.21
N MET A 265 -4.37 6.14 -25.63
CA MET A 265 -4.50 4.87 -26.37
C MET A 265 -5.60 4.92 -27.42
N SER A 266 -6.74 5.55 -27.12
CA SER A 266 -7.82 5.75 -28.10
C SER A 266 -7.38 6.58 -29.31
N LEU A 267 -6.62 7.67 -29.07
CA LEU A 267 -6.06 8.50 -30.13
C LEU A 267 -5.05 7.71 -30.99
N LEU A 268 -4.16 6.95 -30.36
CA LEU A 268 -3.20 6.08 -31.07
C LEU A 268 -3.92 5.07 -31.96
N PHE A 269 -4.91 4.35 -31.42
CA PHE A 269 -5.69 3.40 -32.21
C PHE A 269 -6.49 4.07 -33.33
N LYS A 270 -6.99 5.29 -33.12
CA LYS A 270 -7.65 6.07 -34.16
C LYS A 270 -6.68 6.42 -35.30
N ILE A 271 -5.44 6.81 -34.98
CA ILE A 271 -4.39 7.08 -35.98
C ILE A 271 -4.05 5.79 -36.74
N MET A 272 -3.77 4.69 -36.04
CA MET A 272 -3.49 3.39 -36.66
C MET A 272 -4.62 2.95 -37.59
N SER A 273 -5.87 3.14 -37.18
CA SER A 273 -7.03 2.77 -38.01
C SER A 273 -7.17 3.54 -39.32
N ARG A 274 -6.52 4.71 -39.42
CA ARG A 274 -6.44 5.49 -40.67
C ARG A 274 -5.29 5.02 -41.56
N LEU A 275 -4.25 4.41 -41.00
CA LEU A 275 -3.14 3.82 -41.75
C LEU A 275 -3.49 2.43 -42.29
N GLU A 276 -4.47 1.74 -41.68
CA GLU A 276 -5.01 0.45 -42.15
C GLU A 276 -6.05 0.58 -43.28
N ALA A 277 -6.49 1.80 -43.62
CA ALA A 277 -7.53 2.08 -44.62
C ALA A 277 -6.92 2.60 -45.92
#